data_AF-X1UKZ3-F1
#
_entry.id   AF-X1UKZ3-F1
#
_cell.length_a   1.000
_cell.length_b   1.000
_cell.length_c   1.000
_cell.angle_alpha   90.00
_cell.angle_beta   90.00
_cell.angle_gamma   90.00
#
_symmetry.space_group_name_H-M   'P 1'
#
loop_
_entity.id
_entity.type
_entity.pdbx_description
1 polymer ?
#
loop_
_entity_poly.entity_id
_entity_poly.type
_entity_poly.pdbx_seq_one_letter_code
_entity_poly.pdbx_strand_id
1 'polypeptide(L)'
;TMADLAKLLGKESEDLLEHTCKTVPKDQLHLPGPDFIDRVLVISDRPIQVLRNMRAVFDHGRLAGTGYLSILPVDQGIEHSAGASFAPNPIYFDPENIVKLAAEGSCNAVASTLGVLGSVARKWAHRIPFIVKINHNELLTYPSTYDQVLFASVDQAFEMGAVAIGATIYYGSDEAARQIQEISECDLLPIEGDDPTVPLQDLFDHALVIMKHGQELFNRKLPVFVLRCACE
;
A
#
# COMPACT_ATOMS: atom_id res chain seq x y z
N THR A 1 27.62 6.71 11.34
CA THR A 1 27.35 7.46 12.59
C THR A 1 26.74 8.82 12.26
N MET A 2 26.21 9.57 13.23
CA MET A 2 25.69 10.93 12.96
C MET A 2 26.75 11.85 12.33
N ALA A 3 28.03 11.68 12.69
CA ALA A 3 29.14 12.42 12.11
C ALA A 3 29.36 12.09 10.61
N ASP A 4 29.14 10.84 10.20
CA ASP A 4 29.26 10.43 8.79
C ASP A 4 28.11 10.98 7.94
N LEU A 5 26.90 11.05 8.52
CA LEU A 5 25.72 11.65 7.89
C LEU A 5 25.90 13.15 7.68
N ALA A 6 26.34 13.88 8.71
CA ALA A 6 26.60 15.31 8.60
C ALA A 6 27.64 15.63 7.51
N LYS A 7 28.67 14.78 7.37
CA LYS A 7 29.68 14.91 6.32
C LYS A 7 29.11 14.70 4.91
N LEU A 8 28.19 13.75 4.74
CA LEU A 8 27.53 13.47 3.45
C LEU A 8 26.58 14.61 3.04
N LEU A 9 25.86 15.17 4.02
CA LEU A 9 24.88 16.25 3.80
C LEU A 9 25.55 17.63 3.64
N GLY A 10 26.78 17.79 4.11
CA GLY A 10 27.57 18.99 3.92
C GLY A 10 26.87 20.24 4.45
N LYS A 11 26.61 21.21 3.58
CA LYS A 11 26.01 22.51 3.96
C LYS A 11 24.54 22.39 4.40
N GLU A 12 23.84 21.34 3.97
CA GLU A 12 22.42 21.12 4.31
C GLU A 12 22.25 20.38 5.64
N SER A 13 23.36 19.97 6.28
CA SER A 13 23.32 19.14 7.49
C SER A 13 22.57 19.81 8.64
N GLU A 14 22.78 21.11 8.86
CA GLU A 14 22.15 21.85 9.96
C GLU A 14 20.63 21.95 9.73
N ASP A 15 20.23 22.36 8.52
CA ASP A 15 18.83 22.49 8.14
C ASP A 15 18.07 21.16 8.16
N LEU A 16 18.68 20.05 7.73
CA LEU A 16 17.99 18.76 7.62
C LEU A 16 17.97 17.95 8.92
N LEU A 17 19.04 18.02 9.74
CA LEU A 17 19.16 17.20 10.94
C LEU A 17 18.66 17.90 12.21
N GLU A 18 18.71 19.23 12.26
CA GLU A 18 18.33 20.00 13.45
C GLU A 18 16.93 20.63 13.34
N HIS A 19 16.28 20.56 12.16
CA HIS A 19 14.93 21.06 12.01
C HIS A 19 13.96 20.40 12.98
N THR A 20 13.30 21.24 13.78
CA THR A 20 12.20 20.85 14.65
C THR A 20 10.97 21.65 14.27
N CYS A 21 9.89 20.97 13.86
CA CYS A 21 8.62 21.62 13.59
C CYS A 21 8.06 22.26 14.87
N LYS A 22 7.84 23.58 14.85
CA LYS A 22 7.25 24.34 15.96
C LYS A 22 5.76 24.63 15.78
N THR A 23 5.21 24.31 14.61
CA THR A 23 3.82 24.65 14.23
C THR A 23 2.81 23.69 14.83
N VAL A 24 3.06 22.38 14.72
CA VAL A 24 2.18 21.33 15.28
C VAL A 24 2.97 20.54 16.31
N PRO A 25 2.59 20.61 17.60
CA PRO A 25 3.25 19.87 18.67
C PRO A 25 3.20 18.35 18.48
N LYS A 26 4.30 17.68 18.85
CA LYS A 26 4.47 16.23 18.69
C LYS A 26 3.45 15.40 19.49
N ASP A 27 3.04 15.91 20.65
CA ASP A 27 2.05 15.29 21.55
C ASP A 27 0.61 15.35 21.03
N GLN A 28 0.34 16.16 20.00
CA GLN A 28 -0.95 16.17 19.29
C GLN A 28 -1.04 15.11 18.18
N LEU A 29 0.02 14.33 17.95
CA LEU A 29 0.12 13.37 16.85
C LEU A 29 0.11 11.92 17.34
N HIS A 30 -0.57 11.05 16.61
CA HIS A 30 -0.45 9.60 16.78
C HIS A 30 0.80 9.09 16.07
N LEU A 31 1.93 9.14 16.76
CA LEU A 31 3.20 8.77 16.15
C LEU A 31 3.42 7.25 16.09
N PRO A 32 4.17 6.78 15.07
CA PRO A 32 4.73 5.44 15.04
C PRO A 32 5.47 5.08 16.33
N GLY A 33 5.27 3.86 16.79
CA GLY A 33 5.99 3.28 17.92
C GLY A 33 5.75 1.77 18.02
N PRO A 34 6.48 1.08 18.90
CA PRO A 34 6.29 -0.36 19.14
C PRO A 34 4.86 -0.74 19.56
N ASP A 35 4.15 0.22 20.16
CA ASP A 35 2.77 0.10 20.65
C ASP A 35 1.72 0.60 19.64
N PHE A 36 2.11 0.97 18.41
CA PHE A 36 1.23 1.69 17.49
C PHE A 36 -0.07 0.95 17.19
N ILE A 37 0.00 -0.37 16.99
CA ILE A 37 -1.20 -1.19 16.77
C ILE A 37 -2.15 -1.08 17.97
N ASP A 38 -1.64 -1.27 19.18
CA ASP A 38 -2.44 -1.37 20.39
C ASP A 38 -2.99 0.00 20.83
N ARG A 39 -2.19 1.05 20.66
CA ARG A 39 -2.53 2.42 21.04
C ARG A 39 -3.43 3.13 20.02
N VAL A 40 -3.23 2.89 18.72
CA VAL A 40 -3.86 3.69 17.66
C VAL A 40 -4.91 2.91 16.87
N LEU A 41 -4.70 1.62 16.64
CA LEU A 41 -5.52 0.87 15.69
C LEU A 41 -6.58 -0.01 16.34
N VAL A 42 -6.31 -0.56 17.52
CA VAL A 42 -7.27 -1.42 18.25
C VAL A 42 -8.56 -0.66 18.63
N ILE A 43 -8.49 0.65 18.79
CA ILE A 43 -9.65 1.50 19.13
C ILE A 43 -10.60 1.77 17.94
N SER A 44 -10.26 1.27 16.75
CA SER A 44 -11.08 1.44 15.54
C SER A 44 -12.08 0.29 15.35
N ASP A 45 -12.90 0.42 14.32
CA ASP A 45 -13.87 -0.57 13.81
C ASP A 45 -13.23 -1.71 13.00
N ARG A 46 -11.90 -1.78 12.92
CA ARG A 46 -11.19 -2.83 12.17
C ARG A 46 -11.49 -4.22 12.73
N PRO A 47 -11.83 -5.19 11.86
CA PRO A 47 -11.96 -6.58 12.28
C PRO A 47 -10.67 -7.14 12.88
N ILE A 48 -10.81 -8.11 13.78
CA ILE A 48 -9.68 -8.79 14.45
C ILE A 48 -8.68 -9.35 13.42
N GLN A 49 -9.18 -9.90 12.31
CA GLN A 49 -8.32 -10.43 11.25
C GLN A 49 -7.46 -9.35 10.59
N VAL A 50 -8.01 -8.14 10.41
CA VAL A 50 -7.25 -6.99 9.90
C VAL A 50 -6.16 -6.61 10.88
N LEU A 51 -6.48 -6.51 12.18
CA LEU A 51 -5.48 -6.20 13.22
C LEU A 51 -4.35 -7.25 13.28
N ARG A 52 -4.67 -8.53 13.08
CA ARG A 52 -3.67 -9.62 12.99
C ARG A 52 -2.76 -9.46 11.77
N ASN A 53 -3.34 -9.19 10.60
CA ASN A 53 -2.58 -8.99 9.37
C ASN A 53 -1.69 -7.75 9.45
N MET A 54 -2.23 -6.67 10.02
CA MET A 54 -1.48 -5.46 10.30
C MET A 54 -0.29 -5.74 11.22
N ARG A 55 -0.51 -6.43 12.33
CA ARG A 55 0.58 -6.81 13.22
C ARG A 55 1.64 -7.67 12.51
N ALA A 56 1.22 -8.59 11.64
CA ALA A 56 2.15 -9.38 10.83
C ALA A 56 3.04 -8.51 9.92
N VAL A 57 2.53 -7.40 9.39
CA VAL A 57 3.32 -6.44 8.59
C VAL A 57 4.23 -5.59 9.48
N PHE A 58 3.71 -5.03 10.57
CA PHE A 58 4.47 -4.14 11.46
C PHE A 58 5.58 -4.87 12.25
N ASP A 59 5.43 -6.17 12.48
CA ASP A 59 6.40 -6.99 13.23
C ASP A 59 7.33 -7.80 12.31
N HIS A 60 7.32 -7.56 11.00
CA HIS A 60 8.21 -8.20 10.03
C HIS A 60 9.35 -7.28 9.56
N GLY A 61 10.48 -7.86 9.17
CA GLY A 61 11.60 -7.11 8.56
C GLY A 61 12.43 -6.27 9.55
N ARG A 62 13.28 -5.41 9.00
CA ARG A 62 14.26 -4.59 9.73
C ARG A 62 13.62 -3.55 10.64
N LEU A 63 12.43 -3.06 10.28
CA LEU A 63 11.69 -2.08 11.05
C LEU A 63 10.66 -2.71 12.00
N ALA A 64 10.69 -4.03 12.18
CA ALA A 64 9.82 -4.76 13.09
C ALA A 64 9.77 -4.12 14.49
N GLY A 65 8.57 -3.89 15.01
CA GLY A 65 8.38 -3.33 16.35
C GLY A 65 8.82 -1.87 16.51
N THR A 66 9.17 -1.15 15.44
CA THR A 66 9.48 0.29 15.52
C THR A 66 8.24 1.17 15.33
N GLY A 67 7.17 0.60 14.76
CA GLY A 67 6.01 1.33 14.27
C GLY A 67 6.18 1.92 12.87
N TYR A 68 7.38 1.86 12.29
CA TYR A 68 7.63 2.28 10.91
C TYR A 68 7.57 1.07 9.95
N LEU A 69 7.22 1.34 8.70
CA LEU A 69 7.12 0.32 7.65
C LEU A 69 8.07 0.61 6.49
N SER A 70 8.73 -0.44 6.00
CA SER A 70 9.48 -0.47 4.76
C SER A 70 8.82 -1.50 3.86
N ILE A 71 8.11 -1.03 2.83
CA ILE A 71 7.45 -1.89 1.85
C ILE A 71 8.22 -1.75 0.54
N LEU A 72 8.47 -2.86 -0.17
CA LEU A 72 9.03 -2.81 -1.51
C LEU A 72 7.90 -2.83 -2.55
N PRO A 73 7.53 -1.68 -3.17
CA PRO A 73 6.54 -1.64 -4.24
C PRO A 73 7.19 -1.94 -5.59
N VAL A 74 6.73 -2.98 -6.28
CA VAL A 74 7.10 -3.30 -7.67
C VAL A 74 5.87 -3.75 -8.45
N ASP A 75 5.02 -2.82 -8.83
CA ASP A 75 3.86 -2.98 -9.71
C ASP A 75 4.07 -2.33 -11.09
N GLN A 76 5.09 -1.50 -11.24
CA GLN A 76 5.54 -0.85 -12.48
C GLN A 76 5.63 -1.75 -13.74
N GLY A 77 5.81 -3.06 -13.60
CA GLY A 77 5.76 -3.97 -14.75
C GLY A 77 4.41 -3.97 -15.49
N ILE A 78 3.31 -3.66 -14.79
CA ILE A 78 2.02 -3.36 -15.43
C ILE A 78 1.96 -1.86 -15.79
N GLU A 79 2.48 -0.97 -14.92
CA GLU A 79 2.39 0.51 -15.07
C GLU A 79 3.24 1.20 -16.12
N HIS A 80 4.23 0.51 -16.65
CA HIS A 80 5.09 1.03 -17.71
C HIS A 80 5.42 -0.04 -18.74
N SER A 81 4.76 -1.20 -18.70
CA SER A 81 5.14 -2.46 -19.35
C SER A 81 6.41 -3.11 -18.76
N ALA A 82 6.42 -4.44 -18.74
CA ALA A 82 7.56 -5.23 -18.29
C ALA A 82 8.85 -4.91 -19.08
N GLY A 83 8.70 -4.57 -20.37
CA GLY A 83 9.80 -4.15 -21.22
C GLY A 83 10.48 -2.87 -20.73
N ALA A 84 9.72 -1.82 -20.42
CA ALA A 84 10.33 -0.58 -19.94
C ALA A 84 10.88 -0.72 -18.51
N SER A 85 10.16 -1.42 -17.63
CA SER A 85 10.54 -1.52 -16.21
C SER A 85 11.70 -2.48 -15.94
N PHE A 86 11.79 -3.60 -16.67
CA PHE A 86 12.74 -4.67 -16.34
C PHE A 86 13.84 -4.84 -17.39
N ALA A 87 13.77 -4.23 -18.58
CA ALA A 87 14.89 -4.27 -19.53
C ALA A 87 16.22 -3.71 -18.98
N PRO A 88 16.24 -2.65 -18.15
CA PRO A 88 17.49 -2.16 -17.55
C PRO A 88 18.17 -3.20 -16.65
N ASN A 89 17.40 -4.08 -16.02
CA ASN A 89 17.93 -5.18 -15.24
C ASN A 89 17.08 -6.47 -15.44
N PRO A 90 17.43 -7.28 -16.45
CA PRO A 90 16.59 -8.38 -16.92
C PRO A 90 16.30 -9.49 -15.89
N ILE A 91 17.03 -9.57 -14.78
CA ILE A 91 16.75 -10.56 -13.74
C ILE A 91 15.35 -10.38 -13.14
N TYR A 92 14.79 -9.16 -13.18
CA TYR A 92 13.47 -8.87 -12.62
C TYR A 92 12.30 -9.23 -13.56
N PHE A 93 12.57 -9.77 -14.75
CA PHE A 93 11.53 -10.48 -15.50
C PHE A 93 11.07 -11.76 -14.78
N ASP A 94 11.89 -12.34 -13.92
CA ASP A 94 11.48 -13.41 -13.00
C ASP A 94 10.85 -12.77 -11.74
N PRO A 95 9.54 -12.98 -11.50
CA PRO A 95 8.83 -12.50 -10.31
C PRO A 95 9.51 -12.86 -8.99
N GLU A 96 10.21 -14.00 -8.92
CA GLU A 96 10.85 -14.45 -7.69
C GLU A 96 11.94 -13.47 -7.23
N ASN A 97 12.64 -12.82 -8.17
CA ASN A 97 13.74 -11.90 -7.83
C ASN A 97 13.23 -10.60 -7.18
N ILE A 98 11.99 -10.19 -7.46
CA ILE A 98 11.33 -9.09 -6.75
C ILE A 98 11.13 -9.44 -5.28
N VAL A 99 10.62 -10.65 -5.01
CA VAL A 99 10.36 -11.11 -3.63
C VAL A 99 11.67 -11.38 -2.88
N LYS A 100 12.68 -11.94 -3.55
CA LYS A 100 14.03 -12.07 -2.98
C LYS A 100 14.61 -10.73 -2.58
N LEU A 101 14.51 -9.72 -3.45
CA LEU A 101 14.99 -8.38 -3.15
C LEU A 101 14.32 -7.81 -1.90
N ALA A 102 13.00 -7.97 -1.74
CA ALA A 102 12.29 -7.55 -0.54
C ALA A 102 12.76 -8.29 0.71
N ALA A 103 12.94 -9.61 0.62
CA ALA A 103 13.40 -10.44 1.73
C ALA A 103 14.84 -10.10 2.14
N GLU A 104 15.75 -9.98 1.18
CA GLU A 104 17.16 -9.60 1.40
C GLU A 104 17.28 -8.16 1.93
N GLY A 105 16.45 -7.25 1.42
CA GLY A 105 16.29 -5.89 1.93
C GLY A 105 15.72 -5.84 3.35
N SER A 106 15.21 -6.97 3.87
CA SER A 106 14.52 -7.06 5.15
C SER A 106 13.33 -6.10 5.23
N CYS A 107 12.57 -5.97 4.13
CA CYS A 107 11.34 -5.18 4.10
C CYS A 107 10.28 -5.80 5.00
N ASN A 108 9.36 -4.98 5.52
CA ASN A 108 8.16 -5.41 6.24
C ASN A 108 7.20 -6.19 5.33
N ALA A 109 7.12 -5.80 4.05
CA ALA A 109 6.25 -6.44 3.06
C ALA A 109 6.75 -6.19 1.63
N VAL A 110 6.24 -6.97 0.69
CA VAL A 110 6.36 -6.74 -0.75
C VAL A 110 4.99 -6.42 -1.34
N ALA A 111 4.92 -5.37 -2.16
CA ALA A 111 3.71 -4.97 -2.86
C ALA A 111 3.90 -5.14 -4.36
N SER A 112 3.01 -5.90 -5.02
CA SER A 112 3.07 -6.13 -6.48
C SER A 112 1.73 -6.65 -7.01
N THR A 113 1.64 -6.87 -8.32
CA THR A 113 0.41 -7.30 -9.00
C THR A 113 0.04 -8.74 -8.68
N LEU A 114 -1.24 -9.08 -8.90
CA LEU A 114 -1.78 -10.43 -8.71
C LEU A 114 -0.94 -11.50 -9.43
N GLY A 115 -0.54 -11.27 -10.68
CA GLY A 115 0.24 -12.24 -11.46
C GLY A 115 1.65 -12.46 -10.93
N VAL A 116 2.34 -11.38 -10.56
CA VAL A 116 3.70 -11.43 -10.01
C VAL A 116 3.69 -12.19 -8.69
N LEU A 117 2.88 -11.78 -7.72
CA LEU A 117 2.82 -12.43 -6.41
C LEU A 117 2.24 -13.84 -6.49
N GLY A 118 1.18 -14.04 -7.28
CA GLY A 118 0.52 -15.33 -7.45
C GLY A 118 1.44 -16.41 -8.00
N SER A 119 2.35 -16.06 -8.91
CA SER A 119 3.31 -17.01 -9.50
C SER A 119 4.28 -17.63 -8.49
N VAL A 120 4.51 -16.95 -7.36
CA VAL A 120 5.50 -17.36 -6.34
C VAL A 120 4.91 -17.51 -4.93
N ALA A 121 3.59 -17.33 -4.78
CA ALA A 121 2.89 -17.26 -3.49
C ALA A 121 3.12 -18.51 -2.61
N ARG A 122 3.00 -19.72 -3.17
CA ARG A 122 3.19 -20.97 -2.42
C ARG A 122 4.58 -21.07 -1.78
N LYS A 123 5.58 -20.43 -2.39
CA LYS A 123 6.97 -20.44 -1.91
C LYS A 123 7.26 -19.33 -0.89
N TRP A 124 6.55 -18.20 -0.97
CA TRP A 124 6.96 -16.98 -0.25
C TRP A 124 5.91 -16.32 0.64
N ALA A 125 4.61 -16.49 0.39
CA ALA A 125 3.56 -15.78 1.15
C ALA A 125 3.59 -16.08 2.66
N HIS A 126 4.11 -17.24 3.05
CA HIS A 126 4.31 -17.64 4.44
C HIS A 126 5.65 -17.15 5.05
N ARG A 127 6.48 -16.44 4.27
CA ARG A 127 7.83 -16.00 4.66
C ARG A 127 7.94 -14.48 4.75
N ILE A 128 7.29 -13.77 3.84
CA ILE A 128 7.22 -12.30 3.81
C ILE A 128 5.78 -11.87 3.52
N PRO A 129 5.24 -10.88 4.24
CA PRO A 129 3.92 -10.32 3.97
C PRO A 129 3.74 -9.84 2.54
N PHE A 130 2.68 -10.30 1.89
CA PHE A 130 2.27 -9.89 0.54
C PHE A 130 1.17 -8.84 0.60
N ILE A 131 1.32 -7.80 -0.22
CA ILE A 131 0.31 -6.76 -0.46
C ILE A 131 -0.02 -6.78 -1.96
N VAL A 132 -1.23 -7.22 -2.32
CA VAL A 132 -1.60 -7.38 -3.74
C VAL A 132 -2.20 -6.09 -4.28
N LYS A 133 -1.56 -5.48 -5.28
CA LYS A 133 -2.14 -4.37 -6.04
C LYS A 133 -3.31 -4.88 -6.88
N ILE A 134 -4.49 -4.29 -6.71
CA ILE A 134 -5.74 -4.79 -7.34
C ILE A 134 -6.25 -3.94 -8.51
N ASN A 135 -5.74 -2.72 -8.67
CA ASN A 135 -6.12 -1.84 -9.75
C ASN A 135 -4.90 -1.26 -10.47
N HIS A 136 -5.09 -0.82 -11.70
CA HIS A 136 -4.01 -0.32 -12.53
C HIS A 136 -4.50 0.64 -13.63
N ASN A 137 -3.62 1.46 -14.23
CA ASN A 137 -3.96 2.28 -15.38
C ASN A 137 -3.93 1.47 -16.69
N GLU A 138 -4.93 1.63 -17.56
CA GLU A 138 -4.96 0.85 -18.81
C GLU A 138 -4.03 1.46 -19.88
N LEU A 139 -2.83 0.88 -20.04
CA LEU A 139 -1.79 1.40 -20.95
C LEU A 139 -1.83 0.88 -22.38
N LEU A 140 -2.64 -0.13 -22.70
CA LEU A 140 -2.66 -0.72 -24.05
C LEU A 140 -3.58 0.06 -25.01
N THR A 141 -4.06 1.24 -24.59
CA THR A 141 -4.91 2.14 -25.39
C THR A 141 -4.12 3.36 -25.87
N TYR A 142 -4.34 3.77 -27.13
CA TYR A 142 -3.82 5.02 -27.69
C TYR A 142 -4.97 5.95 -28.12
N PRO A 143 -5.01 7.21 -27.66
CA PRO A 143 -4.09 7.84 -26.71
C PRO A 143 -4.21 7.22 -25.31
N SER A 144 -3.13 7.27 -24.53
CA SER A 144 -3.08 6.70 -23.19
C SER A 144 -4.06 7.39 -22.26
N THR A 145 -4.79 6.59 -21.48
CA THR A 145 -5.71 7.04 -20.44
C THR A 145 -5.14 6.66 -19.07
N TYR A 146 -5.26 7.54 -18.09
CA TYR A 146 -4.77 7.31 -16.72
C TYR A 146 -5.84 6.74 -15.80
N ASP A 147 -6.85 6.09 -16.37
CA ASP A 147 -7.97 5.61 -15.61
C ASP A 147 -7.63 4.29 -14.89
N GLN A 148 -7.80 4.28 -13.56
CA GLN A 148 -7.54 3.10 -12.75
C GLN A 148 -8.74 2.15 -12.84
N VAL A 149 -8.47 0.91 -13.26
CA VAL A 149 -9.46 -0.15 -13.38
C VAL A 149 -9.07 -1.34 -12.51
N LEU A 150 -10.06 -1.99 -11.89
CA LEU A 150 -9.84 -3.22 -11.15
C LEU A 150 -9.44 -4.34 -12.12
N PHE A 151 -8.34 -5.05 -11.81
CA PHE A 151 -7.90 -6.22 -12.57
C PHE A 151 -7.79 -7.48 -11.69
N ALA A 152 -7.95 -7.34 -10.38
CA ALA A 152 -7.91 -8.44 -9.41
C ALA A 152 -8.97 -8.25 -8.33
N SER A 153 -9.43 -9.36 -7.75
CA SER A 153 -10.39 -9.37 -6.63
C SER A 153 -9.70 -9.55 -5.27
N VAL A 154 -10.35 -9.08 -4.21
CA VAL A 154 -9.91 -9.29 -2.82
C VAL A 154 -9.84 -10.78 -2.48
N ASP A 155 -10.76 -11.60 -3.00
CA ASP A 155 -10.76 -13.04 -2.75
C ASP A 155 -9.53 -13.73 -3.37
N GLN A 156 -9.12 -13.34 -4.59
CA GLN A 156 -7.89 -13.88 -5.18
C GLN A 156 -6.65 -13.52 -4.35
N ALA A 157 -6.59 -12.30 -3.81
CA ALA A 157 -5.51 -11.88 -2.92
C ALA A 157 -5.53 -12.68 -1.60
N PHE A 158 -6.71 -12.88 -1.02
CA PHE A 158 -6.88 -13.65 0.21
C PHE A 158 -6.48 -15.12 0.03
N GLU A 159 -6.97 -15.78 -1.02
CA GLU A 159 -6.71 -17.21 -1.29
C GLU A 159 -5.23 -17.50 -1.57
N MET A 160 -4.45 -16.54 -2.10
CA MET A 160 -3.01 -16.71 -2.26
C MET A 160 -2.19 -16.50 -0.97
N GLY A 161 -2.85 -16.11 0.13
CA GLY A 161 -2.21 -15.82 1.41
C GLY A 161 -1.66 -14.40 1.52
N ALA A 162 -2.14 -13.45 0.72
CA ALA A 162 -1.81 -12.05 0.94
C ALA A 162 -2.41 -11.57 2.26
N VAL A 163 -1.70 -10.66 2.93
CA VAL A 163 -2.16 -10.09 4.20
C VAL A 163 -2.77 -8.71 4.02
N ALA A 164 -2.70 -8.14 2.81
CA ALA A 164 -3.29 -6.86 2.47
C ALA A 164 -3.51 -6.73 0.96
N ILE A 165 -4.30 -5.74 0.57
CA ILE A 165 -4.39 -5.26 -0.81
C ILE A 165 -3.90 -3.83 -0.94
N GLY A 166 -3.44 -3.47 -2.13
CA GLY A 166 -3.05 -2.12 -2.50
C GLY A 166 -3.92 -1.58 -3.64
N ALA A 167 -4.21 -0.28 -3.63
CA ALA A 167 -4.90 0.38 -4.73
C ALA A 167 -4.37 1.80 -4.97
N THR A 168 -4.58 2.33 -6.17
CA THR A 168 -4.24 3.71 -6.53
C THR A 168 -5.53 4.45 -6.85
N ILE A 169 -5.68 5.65 -6.30
CA ILE A 169 -6.77 6.57 -6.66
C ILE A 169 -6.13 7.89 -7.08
N TYR A 170 -6.48 8.37 -8.28
CA TYR A 170 -6.05 9.68 -8.77
C TYR A 170 -7.05 10.75 -8.34
N TYR A 171 -6.86 11.26 -7.13
CA TYR A 171 -7.71 12.31 -6.59
C TYR A 171 -7.64 13.57 -7.45
N GLY A 172 -8.81 14.10 -7.82
CA GLY A 172 -8.94 15.27 -8.69
C GLY A 172 -9.07 14.95 -10.18
N SER A 173 -8.93 13.67 -10.58
CA SER A 173 -9.31 13.23 -11.93
C SER A 173 -10.83 13.13 -12.09
N ASP A 174 -11.30 13.19 -13.33
CA ASP A 174 -12.73 13.00 -13.68
C ASP A 174 -13.26 11.64 -13.15
N GLU A 175 -12.38 10.63 -13.09
CA GLU A 175 -12.70 9.26 -12.68
C GLU A 175 -12.57 9.01 -11.17
N ALA A 176 -12.13 10.01 -10.39
CA ALA A 176 -11.83 9.83 -8.97
C ALA A 176 -13.03 9.32 -8.16
N ALA A 177 -14.25 9.82 -8.46
CA ALA A 177 -15.46 9.41 -7.76
C ALA A 177 -15.76 7.91 -7.97
N ARG A 178 -15.64 7.43 -9.22
CA ARG A 178 -15.79 6.01 -9.58
C ARG A 178 -14.74 5.16 -8.87
N GLN A 179 -13.48 5.57 -8.92
CA GLN A 179 -12.38 4.84 -8.28
C GLN A 179 -12.56 4.75 -6.75
N ILE A 180 -13.05 5.79 -6.08
CA ILE A 180 -13.35 5.76 -4.64
C ILE A 180 -14.47 4.75 -4.33
N GLN A 181 -15.55 4.77 -5.13
CA GLN A 181 -16.65 3.82 -4.97
C GLN A 181 -16.17 2.38 -5.19
N GLU A 182 -15.47 2.12 -6.30
CA GLU A 182 -14.95 0.80 -6.64
C GLU A 182 -14.06 0.22 -5.53
N ILE A 183 -13.12 1.01 -4.99
CA ILE A 183 -12.25 0.55 -3.91
C ILE A 183 -13.02 0.31 -2.60
N SER A 184 -14.05 1.12 -2.34
CA SER A 184 -14.94 0.90 -1.18
C SER A 184 -15.80 -0.36 -1.35
N GLU A 185 -16.12 -0.71 -2.59
CA GLU A 185 -17.01 -1.82 -2.96
C GLU A 185 -16.28 -3.11 -3.36
N CYS A 186 -14.93 -3.15 -3.42
CA CYS A 186 -14.05 -4.28 -3.87
C CYS A 186 -14.25 -5.64 -3.17
N ASP A 187 -15.23 -5.67 -2.32
CA ASP A 187 -15.29 -6.28 -1.04
C ASP A 187 -16.82 -6.65 -0.90
N LEU A 188 -17.72 -5.84 -1.49
CA LEU A 188 -19.11 -6.10 -1.88
C LEU A 188 -19.22 -6.78 -3.26
N LEU A 189 -18.13 -7.32 -3.80
CA LEU A 189 -18.03 -8.17 -5.01
C LEU A 189 -18.53 -9.63 -4.91
N PRO A 190 -19.82 -10.02 -4.75
CA PRO A 190 -20.22 -11.31 -5.28
C PRO A 190 -20.31 -11.22 -6.80
N ILE A 191 -19.91 -12.32 -7.42
CA ILE A 191 -20.19 -12.66 -8.81
C ILE A 191 -21.67 -12.35 -9.11
N GLU A 192 -21.92 -11.54 -10.15
CA GLU A 192 -23.23 -11.17 -10.74
C GLU A 192 -24.36 -10.76 -9.77
N GLY A 193 -24.71 -9.46 -9.82
CA GLY A 193 -26.01 -8.92 -9.42
C GLY A 193 -26.10 -8.43 -7.98
N ASP A 194 -25.93 -7.12 -7.76
CA ASP A 194 -26.96 -6.28 -7.12
C ASP A 194 -26.52 -4.80 -7.01
N ASP A 195 -27.56 -3.95 -6.95
CA ASP A 195 -27.70 -2.50 -7.16
C ASP A 195 -27.00 -1.57 -6.13
N PRO A 196 -26.34 -0.46 -6.52
CA PRO A 196 -25.62 0.43 -5.61
C PRO A 196 -26.44 1.68 -5.22
N THR A 197 -26.79 1.82 -3.95
CA THR A 197 -27.17 3.13 -3.38
C THR A 197 -26.66 3.33 -1.96
N VAL A 198 -25.51 4.02 -1.82
CA VAL A 198 -25.10 4.66 -0.55
C VAL A 198 -24.60 6.08 -0.85
N PRO A 199 -25.03 7.13 -0.11
CA PRO A 199 -24.70 8.52 -0.45
C PRO A 199 -23.26 8.91 -0.08
N LEU A 200 -22.58 9.58 -1.02
CA LEU A 200 -21.31 10.28 -0.85
C LEU A 200 -21.50 11.58 -0.06
N GLN A 201 -20.95 11.69 1.15
CA GLN A 201 -20.70 13.05 1.69
C GLN A 201 -19.50 13.22 2.64
N ASP A 202 -18.90 12.19 3.24
CA ASP A 202 -17.89 12.41 4.30
C ASP A 202 -16.51 11.77 4.02
N LEU A 203 -15.86 12.10 2.89
CA LEU A 203 -14.48 11.67 2.62
C LEU A 203 -13.55 12.85 2.26
N PHE A 204 -13.09 13.58 3.27
CA PHE A 204 -11.92 14.46 3.16
C PHE A 204 -11.06 14.36 4.43
N ASP A 205 -9.84 13.81 4.29
CA ASP A 205 -8.57 14.48 4.59
C ASP A 205 -7.39 13.51 4.81
N HIS A 206 -6.25 13.87 4.18
CA HIS A 206 -4.86 13.46 4.38
C HIS A 206 -4.38 12.03 4.01
N ALA A 207 -3.30 12.02 3.22
CA ALA A 207 -2.57 10.86 2.74
C ALA A 207 -1.55 10.36 3.78
N LEU A 208 -1.79 9.16 4.28
CA LEU A 208 -0.82 8.21 4.83
C LEU A 208 -1.65 6.95 5.02
N VAL A 209 -1.35 5.85 4.31
CA VAL A 209 -2.02 4.52 4.42
C VAL A 209 -3.48 4.64 4.86
N ILE A 210 -4.50 4.63 3.97
CA ILE A 210 -5.92 4.80 4.38
C ILE A 210 -6.20 4.19 5.76
N MET A 211 -6.14 5.07 6.77
CA MET A 211 -6.32 4.81 8.19
C MET A 211 -6.78 6.09 8.86
N LYS A 212 -7.73 6.82 8.25
CA LYS A 212 -8.65 7.63 9.03
C LYS A 212 -9.93 8.01 8.28
N HIS A 213 -11.02 7.86 9.03
CA HIS A 213 -12.38 8.38 8.86
C HIS A 213 -13.15 8.04 7.58
N GLY A 214 -13.75 6.86 7.62
CA GLY A 214 -14.99 6.46 6.96
C GLY A 214 -15.57 5.27 7.74
N GLN A 215 -16.15 5.56 8.92
CA GLN A 215 -16.48 4.59 9.99
C GLN A 215 -17.69 3.66 9.71
N GLU A 216 -18.08 3.43 8.44
CA GLU A 216 -19.23 2.54 8.15
C GLU A 216 -19.01 1.54 7.00
N LEU A 217 -17.85 1.50 6.32
CA LEU A 217 -17.76 0.75 5.04
C LEU A 217 -16.71 -0.39 4.97
N PHE A 218 -15.81 -0.56 5.95
CA PHE A 218 -14.70 -1.54 5.81
C PHE A 218 -14.71 -2.63 6.88
N ASN A 219 -15.71 -3.52 6.81
CA ASN A 219 -15.86 -4.64 7.72
C ASN A 219 -15.27 -5.96 7.16
N ARG A 220 -14.01 -6.01 6.66
CA ARG A 220 -13.56 -7.15 5.79
C ARG A 220 -12.15 -7.73 5.99
N LYS A 221 -11.90 -8.85 5.27
CA LYS A 221 -10.84 -9.90 5.43
C LYS A 221 -9.39 -9.41 5.39
N LEU A 222 -9.08 -8.34 4.65
CA LEU A 222 -7.71 -7.84 4.43
C LEU A 222 -7.65 -6.30 4.60
N PRO A 223 -6.61 -5.73 5.22
CA PRO A 223 -6.34 -4.29 5.17
C PRO A 223 -6.11 -3.78 3.74
N VAL A 224 -6.54 -2.55 3.47
CA VAL A 224 -6.37 -1.84 2.19
C VAL A 224 -5.34 -0.71 2.35
N PHE A 225 -4.33 -0.69 1.48
CA PHE A 225 -3.33 0.37 1.36
C PHE A 225 -3.58 1.18 0.09
N VAL A 226 -4.11 2.39 0.21
CA VAL A 226 -4.25 3.27 -0.97
C VAL A 226 -3.05 4.21 -1.10
N LEU A 227 -2.40 4.12 -2.26
CA LEU A 227 -1.36 5.04 -2.70
C LEU A 227 -2.04 6.23 -3.39
N ARG A 228 -1.83 7.43 -2.85
CA ARG A 228 -2.28 8.67 -3.48
C ARG A 228 -1.22 9.10 -4.48
N CYS A 229 -1.59 9.18 -5.75
CA CYS A 229 -0.82 9.93 -6.73
C CYS A 229 -1.57 11.25 -6.94
N ALA A 230 -0.96 12.37 -6.58
CA ALA A 230 -1.48 13.67 -6.96
C ALA A 230 -1.20 13.84 -8.45
N CYS A 231 -2.24 14.05 -9.26
CA CYS A 231 -2.02 14.55 -10.62
C CYS A 231 -1.43 15.96 -10.48
N GLU A 232 -0.19 16.14 -10.96
CA GLU A 232 0.37 17.46 -11.27
C GLU A 232 -0.25 18.02 -12.54
#